data_AF-A0A068RU59-F1
#
_entry.id   AF-A0A068RU59-F1
#
_cell.length_a   1.000
_cell.length_b   1.000
_cell.length_c   1.000
_cell.angle_alpha   90.00
_cell.angle_beta   90.00
_cell.angle_gamma   90.00
#
_symmetry.space_group_name_H-M   'P 1'
#
loop_
_entity.id
_entity.type
_entity.pdbx_description
1 polymer ?
#
loop_
_entity_poly.entity_id
_entity_poly.type
_entity_poly.pdbx_seq_one_letter_code
_entity_poly.pdbx_strand_id
1 'polypeptide(L)'
;MALEPSPDTLQQRIAESPNLEQAINDIQRDYSLSILPGMEAIYPLLDISGCTRLQIHTACLQAINNAAVTRILSPDFGLADFERVFDKAMSYIDYPELQTIPMTLLRKFVSDIKQETLDQLKDNPKVFQNCPLKIKQRIWKQDEAFFQSQVLELLNEYHHDEDLQRLAMNLRPDSYQELLTERRNHPHMQKMMQIINGDPKLYNMFIKTLKIVFESTPYPSLCSIRVDILMNYHDNDFSEIYDEDPCHQLIWSLDTCVRTQNMDEVIIEKIKECFDDVSNGTPLYTDFAMVIMDPAISNFLSQCVVKWLRTSVDEGAPENLEQLINYNAKLLNLAEHAPMAAKTHQKIPKLDKDLRSRFWNAMCRTIVEENNPRATIGAHESEVITDMLQKSEIARKSFVHYCTDRAYEGDVATLQRCLPFVLASLPSSSATDTNDYSTAVHIFTYESFIDTFINILAKKWLLNCIKDPQWRQPVMDNFLLQVVRWNTLAHKQVVLLLAECFLHAKFLNQLNEKVALIAEWADYACEHGAKDSKHMEELHNAYESLLTRSETVQEGQFRIAPPTVKQFVRGHL
;
A
#
# COMPACT_ATOMS: atom_id res chain seq x y z
N MET A 1 -0.03 1.64 -46.35
CA MET A 1 -1.21 2.51 -46.13
C MET A 1 -2.37 1.93 -46.92
N ALA A 2 -3.31 1.25 -46.27
CA ALA A 2 -4.66 1.07 -46.79
C ALA A 2 -5.58 1.72 -45.74
N LEU A 3 -5.71 3.04 -45.84
CA LEU A 3 -6.72 3.78 -45.08
C LEU A 3 -8.08 3.33 -45.61
N GLU A 4 -9.04 3.07 -44.72
CA GLU A 4 -10.43 2.93 -45.14
C GLU A 4 -10.82 4.13 -46.03
N PRO A 5 -11.52 3.90 -47.15
CA PRO A 5 -11.94 5.00 -48.00
C PRO A 5 -12.91 5.91 -47.25
N SER A 6 -12.71 7.23 -47.30
CA SER A 6 -13.72 8.15 -46.77
C SER A 6 -15.00 8.08 -47.62
N PRO A 7 -16.19 8.31 -47.02
CA PRO A 7 -17.46 8.28 -47.75
C PRO A 7 -17.50 9.21 -48.96
N ASP A 8 -16.86 10.39 -48.83
CA ASP A 8 -16.75 11.38 -49.90
C ASP A 8 -15.89 10.85 -51.06
N THR A 9 -14.82 10.12 -50.76
CA THR A 9 -13.93 9.51 -51.76
C THR A 9 -14.63 8.41 -52.54
N LEU A 10 -15.48 7.61 -51.87
CA LEU A 10 -16.32 6.59 -52.52
C LEU A 10 -17.37 7.22 -53.41
N GLN A 11 -18.09 8.23 -52.91
CA GLN A 11 -19.11 8.93 -53.69
C GLN A 11 -18.52 9.59 -54.94
N GLN A 12 -17.35 10.23 -54.81
CA GLN A 12 -16.69 10.90 -55.92
C GLN A 12 -16.24 9.90 -57.00
N ARG A 13 -15.58 8.79 -56.61
CA ARG A 13 -15.13 7.75 -57.56
C ARG A 13 -16.29 7.04 -58.26
N ILE A 14 -17.43 6.89 -57.60
CA ILE A 14 -18.63 6.27 -58.18
C ILE A 14 -19.34 7.25 -59.13
N ALA A 15 -19.38 8.55 -58.79
CA ALA A 15 -20.04 9.58 -59.59
C ALA A 15 -19.26 9.97 -60.86
N GLU A 16 -17.92 9.95 -60.81
CA GLU A 16 -17.05 10.33 -61.93
C GLU A 16 -16.80 9.21 -62.94
N SER A 17 -17.18 7.96 -62.61
CA SER A 17 -16.85 6.82 -63.45
C SER A 17 -17.94 6.50 -64.49
N PRO A 18 -17.60 6.44 -65.79
CA PRO A 18 -18.56 6.12 -66.85
C PRO A 18 -19.01 4.65 -66.84
N ASN A 19 -18.30 3.79 -66.11
CA ASN A 19 -18.68 2.40 -65.87
C ASN A 19 -18.66 2.11 -64.36
N LEU A 20 -19.85 2.02 -63.78
CA LEU A 20 -20.06 1.81 -62.35
C LEU A 20 -19.43 0.50 -61.86
N GLU A 21 -19.52 -0.56 -62.66
CA GLU A 21 -19.01 -1.89 -62.33
C GLU A 21 -17.49 -1.90 -62.30
N GLN A 22 -16.86 -1.16 -63.22
CA GLN A 22 -15.41 -1.00 -63.27
C GLN A 22 -14.90 -0.14 -62.10
N ALA A 23 -15.61 0.93 -61.74
CA ALA A 23 -15.30 1.73 -60.56
C ALA A 23 -15.43 0.95 -59.25
N ILE A 24 -16.48 0.13 -59.10
CA ILE A 24 -16.65 -0.73 -57.92
C ILE A 24 -15.50 -1.73 -57.83
N ASN A 25 -15.13 -2.38 -58.94
CA ASN A 25 -14.01 -3.32 -58.98
C ASN A 25 -12.67 -2.65 -58.67
N ASP A 26 -12.43 -1.44 -59.20
CA ASP A 26 -11.21 -0.68 -58.92
C ASP A 26 -11.15 -0.20 -57.45
N ILE A 27 -12.27 0.26 -56.87
CA ILE A 27 -12.37 0.56 -55.44
C ILE A 27 -12.09 -0.72 -54.62
N GLN A 28 -12.73 -1.83 -54.95
CA GLN A 28 -12.53 -3.08 -54.21
C GLN A 28 -11.09 -3.59 -54.30
N ARG A 29 -10.44 -3.43 -55.46
CA ARG A 29 -9.02 -3.78 -55.64
C ARG A 29 -8.10 -2.83 -54.87
N ASP A 30 -8.33 -1.53 -54.98
CA ASP A 30 -7.46 -0.50 -54.41
C ASP A 30 -7.52 -0.50 -52.86
N TYR A 31 -8.64 -0.91 -52.28
CA TYR A 31 -8.81 -1.03 -50.82
C TYR A 31 -8.72 -2.48 -50.30
N SER A 32 -8.28 -3.43 -51.14
CA SER A 32 -8.19 -4.86 -50.77
C SER A 32 -9.50 -5.48 -50.25
N LEU A 33 -10.65 -4.92 -50.67
CA LEU A 33 -12.00 -5.41 -50.36
C LEU A 33 -12.49 -6.47 -51.36
N SER A 34 -11.68 -6.78 -52.38
CA SER A 34 -11.99 -7.83 -53.35
C SER A 34 -12.25 -9.15 -52.64
N ILE A 35 -13.46 -9.65 -52.80
CA ILE A 35 -13.90 -10.97 -52.34
C ILE A 35 -12.97 -12.01 -53.00
N LEU A 36 -12.35 -12.88 -52.20
CA LEU A 36 -11.51 -13.97 -52.72
C LEU A 36 -12.27 -14.72 -53.84
N PRO A 37 -11.63 -15.03 -54.98
CA PRO A 37 -12.29 -15.72 -56.08
C PRO A 37 -13.03 -16.98 -55.58
N GLY A 38 -14.34 -17.06 -55.82
CA GLY A 38 -15.20 -18.17 -55.38
C GLY A 38 -15.93 -17.96 -54.05
N MET A 39 -15.63 -16.92 -53.27
CA MET A 39 -16.36 -16.61 -52.03
C MET A 39 -17.79 -16.08 -52.27
N GLU A 40 -18.07 -15.51 -53.45
CA GLU A 40 -19.41 -15.08 -53.87
C GLU A 40 -20.44 -16.23 -53.89
N ALA A 41 -19.98 -17.46 -54.15
CA ALA A 41 -20.83 -18.65 -54.11
C ALA A 41 -20.99 -19.23 -52.69
N ILE A 42 -20.05 -18.91 -51.78
CA ILE A 42 -19.98 -19.48 -50.43
C ILE A 42 -20.77 -18.63 -49.43
N TYR A 43 -20.75 -17.30 -49.54
CA TYR A 43 -21.49 -16.43 -48.63
C TYR A 43 -23.00 -16.71 -48.59
N PRO A 44 -23.71 -16.92 -49.72
CA PRO A 44 -25.13 -17.25 -49.67
C PRO A 44 -25.43 -18.56 -48.94
N LEU A 45 -24.57 -19.56 -49.09
CA LEU A 45 -24.71 -20.85 -48.38
C LEU A 45 -24.50 -20.68 -46.87
N LEU A 46 -23.54 -19.85 -46.48
CA LEU A 46 -23.26 -19.55 -45.07
C LEU A 46 -24.34 -18.63 -44.45
N ASP A 47 -24.86 -17.67 -45.22
CA ASP A 47 -25.97 -16.80 -44.81
C ASP A 47 -27.23 -17.67 -44.55
N ILE A 48 -27.50 -18.69 -45.38
CA ILE A 48 -28.60 -19.67 -45.17
C ILE A 48 -28.39 -20.50 -43.89
N SER A 49 -27.14 -20.76 -43.50
CA SER A 49 -26.82 -21.48 -42.26
C SER A 49 -27.01 -20.66 -40.98
N GLY A 50 -27.42 -19.39 -41.09
CA GLY A 50 -27.67 -18.50 -39.96
C GLY A 50 -26.41 -17.83 -39.40
N CYS A 51 -25.26 -18.01 -40.05
CA CYS A 51 -24.01 -17.36 -39.69
C CYS A 51 -23.93 -15.97 -40.31
N THR A 52 -23.60 -14.96 -39.52
CA THR A 52 -23.35 -13.63 -40.04
C THR A 52 -21.97 -13.55 -40.71
N ARG A 53 -21.82 -12.69 -41.71
CA ARG A 53 -20.52 -12.44 -42.35
C ARG A 53 -19.44 -12.02 -41.36
N LEU A 54 -19.80 -11.25 -40.33
CA LEU A 54 -18.91 -10.92 -39.23
C LEU A 54 -18.38 -12.18 -38.54
N GLN A 55 -19.26 -13.10 -38.14
CA GLN A 55 -18.86 -14.37 -37.49
C GLN A 55 -17.91 -15.19 -38.37
N ILE A 56 -18.18 -15.25 -39.68
CA ILE A 56 -17.34 -15.97 -40.64
C ILE A 56 -15.94 -15.33 -40.72
N HIS A 57 -15.87 -14.01 -40.91
CA HIS A 57 -14.60 -13.29 -41.01
C HIS A 57 -13.80 -13.34 -39.71
N THR A 58 -14.45 -13.20 -38.56
CA THR A 58 -13.80 -13.36 -37.25
C THR A 58 -13.25 -14.78 -37.07
N ALA A 59 -14.01 -15.82 -37.46
CA ALA A 59 -13.54 -17.20 -37.39
C ALA A 59 -12.37 -17.47 -38.34
N CYS A 60 -12.41 -16.95 -39.57
CA CYS A 60 -11.30 -17.06 -40.52
C CYS A 60 -10.05 -16.35 -39.99
N LEU A 61 -10.20 -15.14 -39.44
CA LEU A 61 -9.08 -14.38 -38.86
C LEU A 61 -8.45 -15.11 -37.66
N GLN A 62 -9.27 -15.67 -36.77
CA GLN A 62 -8.79 -16.50 -35.67
C GLN A 62 -8.07 -17.76 -36.18
N ALA A 63 -8.60 -18.43 -37.19
CA ALA A 63 -7.95 -19.60 -37.79
C ALA A 63 -6.59 -19.24 -38.42
N ILE A 64 -6.49 -18.09 -39.09
CA ILE A 64 -5.23 -17.57 -39.65
C ILE A 64 -4.23 -17.28 -38.54
N ASN A 65 -4.63 -16.56 -37.48
CA ASN A 65 -3.76 -16.28 -36.34
C ASN A 65 -3.24 -17.57 -35.71
N ASN A 66 -4.12 -18.53 -35.46
CA ASN A 66 -3.75 -19.82 -34.88
C ASN A 66 -2.76 -20.57 -35.77
N ALA A 67 -3.04 -20.68 -37.08
CA ALA A 67 -2.15 -21.35 -38.02
C ALA A 67 -0.78 -20.67 -38.11
N ALA A 68 -0.75 -19.33 -38.15
CA ALA A 68 0.48 -18.54 -38.18
C ALA A 68 1.30 -18.75 -36.89
N VAL A 69 0.66 -18.64 -35.73
CA VAL A 69 1.30 -18.87 -34.42
C VAL A 69 1.85 -20.29 -34.32
N THR A 70 1.08 -21.31 -34.69
CA THR A 70 1.53 -22.71 -34.72
C THR A 70 2.75 -22.88 -35.62
N ARG A 71 2.74 -22.27 -36.81
CA ARG A 71 3.88 -22.35 -37.73
C ARG A 71 5.12 -21.65 -37.15
N ILE A 72 4.97 -20.45 -36.60
CA ILE A 72 6.08 -19.70 -35.98
C ILE A 72 6.67 -20.48 -34.81
N LEU A 73 5.83 -21.10 -33.98
CA LEU A 73 6.30 -21.88 -32.82
C LEU A 73 6.88 -23.24 -33.19
N SER A 74 6.66 -23.74 -34.41
CA SER A 74 7.23 -25.01 -34.85
C SER A 74 8.78 -24.97 -34.83
N PRO A 75 9.45 -26.09 -34.49
CA PRO A 75 10.90 -26.16 -34.46
C PRO A 75 11.54 -25.87 -35.83
N ASP A 76 10.81 -26.18 -36.92
CA ASP A 76 11.28 -25.96 -38.29
C ASP A 76 11.27 -24.48 -38.72
N PHE A 77 10.66 -23.59 -37.94
CA PHE A 77 10.64 -22.15 -38.24
C PHE A 77 11.91 -21.50 -37.67
N GLY A 78 12.92 -21.34 -38.52
CA GLY A 78 14.23 -20.80 -38.15
C GLY A 78 14.41 -19.31 -38.42
N LEU A 79 15.64 -18.81 -38.23
CA LEU A 79 15.99 -17.40 -38.43
C LEU A 79 15.71 -16.90 -39.85
N ALA A 80 15.98 -17.72 -40.87
CA ALA A 80 15.72 -17.35 -42.27
C ALA A 80 14.22 -17.14 -42.55
N ASP A 81 13.34 -17.91 -41.90
CA ASP A 81 11.89 -17.70 -42.01
C ASP A 81 11.46 -16.42 -41.28
N PHE A 82 12.06 -16.15 -40.11
CA PHE A 82 11.86 -14.90 -39.38
C PHE A 82 12.22 -13.69 -40.23
N GLU A 83 13.44 -13.63 -40.78
CA GLU A 83 13.89 -12.52 -41.62
C GLU A 83 12.98 -12.27 -42.83
N ARG A 84 12.42 -13.34 -43.41
CA ARG A 84 11.51 -13.25 -44.56
C ARG A 84 10.13 -12.66 -44.21
N VAL A 85 9.64 -12.90 -43.00
CA VAL A 85 8.24 -12.61 -42.61
C VAL A 85 8.14 -11.43 -41.66
N PHE A 86 9.18 -11.13 -40.88
CA PHE A 86 9.14 -10.17 -39.78
C PHE A 86 8.69 -8.78 -40.21
N ASP A 87 9.31 -8.18 -41.22
CA ASP A 87 8.96 -6.82 -41.68
C ASP A 87 7.50 -6.74 -42.14
N LYS A 88 7.00 -7.80 -42.78
CA LYS A 88 5.60 -7.88 -43.20
C LYS A 88 4.67 -8.00 -42.00
N ALA A 89 5.00 -8.85 -41.03
CA ALA A 89 4.20 -9.01 -39.82
C ALA A 89 4.18 -7.74 -38.97
N MET A 90 5.31 -7.04 -38.86
CA MET A 90 5.43 -5.78 -38.14
C MET A 90 4.55 -4.66 -38.73
N SER A 91 4.27 -4.67 -40.03
CA SER A 91 3.33 -3.72 -40.64
C SER A 91 1.89 -3.82 -40.12
N TYR A 92 1.55 -4.93 -39.45
CA TYR A 92 0.24 -5.17 -38.85
C TYR A 92 0.22 -4.99 -37.32
N ILE A 93 1.30 -4.48 -36.71
CA ILE A 93 1.42 -4.45 -35.25
C ILE A 93 0.39 -3.55 -34.55
N ASP A 94 -0.10 -2.54 -35.25
CA ASP A 94 -1.11 -1.60 -34.75
C ASP A 94 -2.54 -2.15 -34.81
N TYR A 95 -2.76 -3.30 -35.46
CA TYR A 95 -4.08 -3.93 -35.58
C TYR A 95 -4.24 -5.00 -34.50
N PRO A 96 -5.07 -4.76 -33.46
CA PRO A 96 -5.21 -5.68 -32.32
C PRO A 96 -5.54 -7.11 -32.73
N GLU A 97 -6.33 -7.29 -33.78
CA GLU A 97 -6.77 -8.59 -34.26
C GLU A 97 -5.66 -9.39 -34.94
N LEU A 98 -4.59 -8.76 -35.42
CA LEU A 98 -3.44 -9.42 -36.04
C LEU A 98 -2.18 -9.38 -35.18
N GLN A 99 -2.18 -8.57 -34.12
CA GLN A 99 -1.02 -8.30 -33.27
C GLN A 99 -0.39 -9.57 -32.66
N THR A 100 -1.15 -10.65 -32.48
CA THR A 100 -0.63 -11.93 -31.97
C THR A 100 0.53 -12.48 -32.82
N ILE A 101 0.52 -12.26 -34.15
CA ILE A 101 1.56 -12.74 -35.06
C ILE A 101 2.91 -12.05 -34.81
N PRO A 102 3.04 -10.71 -34.91
CA PRO A 102 4.29 -10.03 -34.60
C PRO A 102 4.74 -10.26 -33.16
N MET A 103 3.82 -10.30 -32.18
CA MET A 103 4.19 -10.60 -30.78
C MET A 103 4.79 -11.99 -30.60
N THR A 104 4.31 -12.99 -31.36
CA THR A 104 4.87 -14.35 -31.32
C THR A 104 6.26 -14.40 -31.93
N LEU A 105 6.52 -13.66 -33.02
CA LEU A 105 7.85 -13.52 -33.61
C LEU A 105 8.82 -12.84 -32.64
N LEU A 106 8.41 -11.71 -32.05
CA LEU A 106 9.16 -10.98 -31.02
C LEU A 106 9.51 -11.88 -29.82
N ARG A 107 8.59 -12.74 -29.39
CA ARG A 107 8.80 -13.69 -28.29
C ARG A 107 9.80 -14.79 -28.64
N LYS A 108 9.81 -15.28 -29.88
CA LYS A 108 10.69 -16.39 -30.29
C LYS A 108 12.11 -15.92 -30.60
N PHE A 109 12.26 -14.76 -31.25
CA PHE A 109 13.54 -14.24 -31.76
C PHE A 109 14.03 -13.00 -30.98
N VAL A 110 13.94 -13.06 -29.65
CA VAL A 110 14.23 -11.91 -28.75
C VAL A 110 15.61 -11.30 -29.02
N SER A 111 16.62 -12.14 -29.26
CA SER A 111 18.01 -11.69 -29.47
C SER A 111 18.24 -11.05 -30.84
N ASP A 112 17.45 -11.44 -31.85
CA ASP A 112 17.64 -11.03 -33.24
C ASP A 112 16.90 -9.72 -33.59
N ILE A 113 16.10 -9.18 -32.65
CA ILE A 113 15.41 -7.90 -32.85
C ILE A 113 16.42 -6.74 -32.90
N LYS A 114 16.30 -5.92 -33.94
CA LYS A 114 17.15 -4.73 -34.17
C LYS A 114 16.75 -3.57 -33.27
N GLN A 115 17.69 -2.66 -33.01
CA GLN A 115 17.45 -1.50 -32.14
C GLN A 115 16.32 -0.60 -32.66
N GLU A 116 16.30 -0.32 -33.97
CA GLU A 116 15.27 0.50 -34.61
C GLU A 116 13.85 0.00 -34.32
N THR A 117 13.65 -1.33 -34.27
CA THR A 117 12.38 -1.94 -33.93
C THR A 117 12.04 -1.75 -32.45
N LEU A 118 13.02 -1.87 -31.56
CA LEU A 118 12.82 -1.65 -30.12
C LEU A 118 12.40 -0.20 -29.84
N ASP A 119 12.99 0.76 -30.55
CA ASP A 119 12.65 2.18 -30.44
C ASP A 119 11.21 2.42 -30.96
N GLN A 120 10.83 1.83 -32.11
CA GLN A 120 9.45 1.87 -32.62
C GLN A 120 8.43 1.29 -31.63
N LEU A 121 8.76 0.18 -30.98
CA LEU A 121 7.89 -0.45 -29.98
C LEU A 121 7.73 0.43 -28.74
N LYS A 122 8.80 1.12 -28.32
CA LYS A 122 8.79 2.03 -27.17
C LYS A 122 7.91 3.26 -27.44
N ASP A 123 7.95 3.81 -28.64
CA ASP A 123 7.22 5.03 -29.01
C ASP A 123 5.70 4.83 -29.13
N ASN A 124 5.22 3.58 -29.11
CA ASN A 124 3.80 3.25 -29.16
C ASN A 124 3.33 2.56 -27.86
N PRO A 125 2.77 3.31 -26.89
CA PRO A 125 2.39 2.76 -25.59
C PRO A 125 1.40 1.60 -25.65
N LYS A 126 0.43 1.64 -26.58
CA LYS A 126 -0.58 0.59 -26.73
C LYS A 126 0.04 -0.73 -27.19
N VAL A 127 0.95 -0.66 -28.16
CA VAL A 127 1.71 -1.82 -28.64
C VAL A 127 2.68 -2.30 -27.57
N PHE A 128 3.40 -1.38 -26.92
CA PHE A 128 4.36 -1.69 -25.87
C PHE A 128 3.72 -2.52 -24.74
N GLN A 129 2.51 -2.14 -24.29
CA GLN A 129 1.79 -2.88 -23.24
C GLN A 129 1.56 -4.36 -23.59
N ASN A 130 1.40 -4.70 -24.87
CA ASN A 130 1.19 -6.06 -25.34
C ASN A 130 2.48 -6.81 -25.72
N CYS A 131 3.64 -6.14 -25.68
CA CYS A 131 4.92 -6.77 -25.98
C CYS A 131 5.27 -7.92 -25.02
N PRO A 132 5.93 -8.99 -25.51
CA PRO A 132 6.49 -10.04 -24.67
C PRO A 132 7.41 -9.45 -23.59
N LEU A 133 7.35 -9.99 -22.37
CA LEU A 133 8.12 -9.48 -21.23
C LEU A 133 9.62 -9.35 -21.54
N LYS A 134 10.24 -10.36 -22.17
CA LYS A 134 11.67 -10.32 -22.51
C LYS A 134 12.05 -9.17 -23.46
N ILE A 135 11.13 -8.72 -24.32
CA ILE A 135 11.32 -7.54 -25.18
C ILE A 135 11.22 -6.26 -24.36
N LYS A 136 10.19 -6.14 -23.50
CA LYS A 136 10.06 -5.02 -22.56
C LYS A 136 11.31 -4.87 -21.69
N GLN A 137 11.80 -5.98 -21.11
CA GLN A 137 13.02 -6.03 -20.31
C GLN A 137 14.26 -5.61 -21.09
N ARG A 138 14.34 -5.95 -22.38
CA ARG A 138 15.45 -5.49 -23.25
C ARG A 138 15.39 -3.97 -23.45
N ILE A 139 14.20 -3.41 -23.71
CA ILE A 139 13.98 -1.96 -23.84
C ILE A 139 14.33 -1.25 -22.52
N TRP A 140 13.79 -1.72 -21.39
CA TRP A 140 14.06 -1.13 -20.07
C TRP A 140 15.55 -1.16 -19.70
N LYS A 141 16.26 -2.25 -20.01
CA LYS A 141 17.70 -2.35 -19.74
C LYS A 141 18.56 -1.42 -20.61
N GLN A 142 18.03 -0.94 -21.74
CA GLN A 142 18.69 0.01 -22.64
C GLN A 142 18.34 1.45 -22.27
N ASP A 143 17.12 1.70 -21.79
CA ASP A 143 16.64 3.00 -21.38
C ASP A 143 16.16 2.99 -19.92
N GLU A 144 17.08 3.34 -19.03
CA GLU A 144 16.82 3.42 -17.59
C GLU A 144 15.79 4.49 -17.23
N ALA A 145 15.74 5.61 -17.96
CA ALA A 145 14.77 6.67 -17.69
C ALA A 145 13.34 6.21 -18.01
N PHE A 146 13.16 5.48 -19.10
CA PHE A 146 11.88 4.87 -19.44
C PHE A 146 11.46 3.78 -18.45
N PHE A 147 12.40 2.97 -17.96
CA PHE A 147 12.09 2.03 -16.88
C PHE A 147 11.70 2.76 -15.59
N GLN A 148 12.45 3.80 -15.23
CA GLN A 148 12.20 4.62 -14.05
C GLN A 148 10.79 5.22 -14.07
N SER A 149 10.33 5.76 -15.20
CA SER A 149 8.96 6.31 -15.29
C SER A 149 7.88 5.26 -15.01
N GLN A 150 8.06 4.02 -15.49
CA GLN A 150 7.13 2.92 -15.21
C GLN A 150 7.18 2.51 -13.73
N VAL A 151 8.38 2.47 -13.13
CA VAL A 151 8.53 2.15 -11.71
C VAL A 151 7.87 3.22 -10.84
N LEU A 152 8.03 4.50 -11.18
CA LEU A 152 7.37 5.60 -10.44
C LEU A 152 5.85 5.44 -10.38
N GLU A 153 5.22 5.03 -11.49
CA GLU A 153 3.79 4.75 -11.53
C GLU A 153 3.43 3.60 -10.57
N LEU A 154 4.20 2.50 -10.57
CA LEU A 154 3.97 1.36 -9.66
C LEU A 154 4.12 1.73 -8.19
N LEU A 155 5.14 2.53 -7.85
CA LEU A 155 5.37 2.98 -6.48
C LEU A 155 4.24 3.91 -6.03
N ASN A 156 3.74 4.76 -6.93
CA ASN A 156 2.62 5.65 -6.66
C ASN A 156 1.30 4.89 -6.48
N GLU A 157 1.02 3.89 -7.34
CA GLU A 157 -0.13 2.98 -7.20
C GLU A 157 -0.10 2.29 -5.82
N TYR A 158 1.04 1.69 -5.44
CA TYR A 158 1.18 1.02 -4.15
C TYR A 158 1.01 1.98 -2.97
N HIS A 159 1.54 3.20 -3.04
CA HIS A 159 1.43 4.17 -1.96
C HIS A 159 -0.01 4.65 -1.73
N HIS A 160 -0.84 4.74 -2.77
CA HIS A 160 -2.21 5.24 -2.63
C HIS A 160 -3.26 4.13 -2.46
N ASP A 161 -2.83 2.87 -2.37
CA ASP A 161 -3.73 1.74 -2.14
C ASP A 161 -4.24 1.72 -0.69
N GLU A 162 -5.55 1.80 -0.51
CA GLU A 162 -6.18 1.92 0.82
C GLU A 162 -5.96 0.67 1.69
N ASP A 163 -5.98 -0.52 1.09
CA ASP A 163 -5.80 -1.78 1.82
C ASP A 163 -4.36 -1.91 2.33
N LEU A 164 -3.37 -1.58 1.51
CA LEU A 164 -1.97 -1.54 1.92
C LEU A 164 -1.71 -0.49 3.00
N GLN A 165 -2.32 0.69 2.91
CA GLN A 165 -2.22 1.71 3.97
C GLN A 165 -2.84 1.23 5.29
N ARG A 166 -4.01 0.57 5.22
CA ARG A 166 -4.66 -0.04 6.39
C ARG A 166 -3.78 -1.11 7.05
N LEU A 167 -3.13 -1.96 6.26
CA LEU A 167 -2.17 -2.94 6.78
C LEU A 167 -0.97 -2.27 7.45
N ALA A 168 -0.44 -1.19 6.87
CA ALA A 168 0.69 -0.45 7.42
C ALA A 168 0.37 0.27 8.74
N MET A 169 -0.86 0.75 8.91
CA MET A 169 -1.32 1.45 10.12
C MET A 169 -1.64 0.53 11.30
N ASN A 170 -1.77 -0.78 11.07
CA ASN A 170 -2.12 -1.71 12.13
C ASN A 170 -0.92 -1.97 13.06
N LEU A 171 -0.95 -1.37 14.26
CA LEU A 171 0.11 -1.53 15.26
C LEU A 171 0.08 -2.92 15.92
N ARG A 172 -1.07 -3.60 15.91
CA ARG A 172 -1.28 -4.86 16.62
C ARG A 172 -2.14 -5.82 15.79
N PRO A 173 -1.60 -6.36 14.68
CA PRO A 173 -2.32 -7.30 13.85
C PRO A 173 -2.67 -8.57 14.63
N ASP A 174 -3.82 -9.17 14.31
CA ASP A 174 -4.25 -10.44 14.91
C ASP A 174 -3.27 -11.57 14.52
N SER A 175 -2.72 -11.52 13.30
CA SER A 175 -1.67 -12.40 12.80
C SER A 175 -0.67 -11.63 11.94
N TYR A 176 0.58 -11.55 12.39
CA TYR A 176 1.67 -10.97 11.60
C TYR A 176 1.98 -11.77 10.34
N GLN A 177 1.80 -13.10 10.39
CA GLN A 177 2.01 -13.95 9.22
C GLN A 177 0.97 -13.66 8.13
N GLU A 178 -0.30 -13.51 8.50
CA GLU A 178 -1.36 -13.15 7.55
C GLU A 178 -1.13 -11.76 6.96
N LEU A 179 -0.77 -10.77 7.80
CA LEU A 179 -0.43 -9.43 7.33
C LEU A 179 0.68 -9.44 6.27
N LEU A 180 1.80 -10.13 6.54
CA LEU A 180 2.91 -10.22 5.59
C LEU A 180 2.50 -10.97 4.32
N THR A 181 1.68 -12.01 4.45
CA THR A 181 1.16 -12.77 3.31
C THR A 181 0.27 -11.91 2.42
N GLU A 182 -0.64 -11.13 3.00
CA GLU A 182 -1.53 -10.22 2.28
C GLU A 182 -0.74 -9.15 1.54
N ARG A 183 0.24 -8.53 2.21
CA ARG A 183 1.11 -7.48 1.63
C ARG A 183 1.95 -8.01 0.46
N ARG A 184 2.54 -9.19 0.60
CA ARG A 184 3.37 -9.83 -0.43
C ARG A 184 2.59 -10.34 -1.63
N ASN A 185 1.38 -10.84 -1.41
CA ASN A 185 0.50 -11.34 -2.46
C ASN A 185 -0.36 -10.24 -3.10
N HIS A 186 -0.24 -9.00 -2.63
CA HIS A 186 -1.00 -7.87 -3.17
C HIS A 186 -0.76 -7.68 -4.67
N PRO A 187 -1.80 -7.39 -5.48
CA PRO A 187 -1.67 -7.22 -6.93
C PRO A 187 -0.56 -6.26 -7.36
N HIS A 188 -0.38 -5.14 -6.67
CA HIS A 188 0.70 -4.18 -6.96
C HIS A 188 2.10 -4.78 -6.74
N MET A 189 2.30 -5.54 -5.66
CA MET A 189 3.56 -6.23 -5.39
C MET A 189 3.84 -7.32 -6.43
N GLN A 190 2.82 -8.10 -6.78
CA GLN A 190 2.93 -9.14 -7.81
C GLN A 190 3.24 -8.55 -9.20
N LYS A 191 2.67 -7.38 -9.55
CA LYS A 191 2.98 -6.64 -10.77
C LYS A 191 4.46 -6.22 -10.82
N MET A 192 5.02 -5.74 -9.71
CA MET A 192 6.46 -5.40 -9.62
C MET A 192 7.34 -6.65 -9.81
N MET A 193 7.02 -7.75 -9.11
CA MET A 193 7.71 -9.04 -9.25
C MET A 193 7.71 -9.56 -10.69
N GLN A 194 6.59 -9.44 -11.40
CA GLN A 194 6.44 -9.86 -12.80
C GLN A 194 7.23 -8.99 -13.78
N ILE A 195 7.38 -7.69 -13.51
CA ILE A 195 8.13 -6.78 -14.38
C ILE A 195 9.63 -7.08 -14.32
N ILE A 196 10.16 -7.28 -13.12
CA ILE A 196 11.58 -7.60 -12.89
C ILE A 196 11.86 -9.06 -13.26
N ASN A 197 10.97 -9.99 -12.87
CA ASN A 197 11.01 -11.43 -13.17
C ASN A 197 12.41 -12.05 -13.04
N GLY A 198 13.04 -11.85 -11.88
CA GLY A 198 14.33 -12.47 -11.57
C GLY A 198 15.53 -11.86 -12.28
N ASP A 199 15.39 -10.75 -13.01
CA ASP A 199 16.52 -10.12 -13.72
C ASP A 199 17.33 -9.20 -12.77
N PRO A 200 18.59 -9.52 -12.44
CA PRO A 200 19.35 -8.75 -11.45
C PRO A 200 19.62 -7.30 -11.86
N LYS A 201 19.74 -7.02 -13.16
CA LYS A 201 19.95 -5.65 -13.64
C LYS A 201 18.71 -4.80 -13.41
N LEU A 202 17.53 -5.32 -13.76
CA LEU A 202 16.27 -4.63 -13.51
C LEU A 202 15.96 -4.49 -12.02
N TYR A 203 16.28 -5.50 -11.21
CA TYR A 203 16.18 -5.41 -9.75
C TYR A 203 17.00 -4.25 -9.20
N ASN A 204 18.28 -4.16 -9.60
CA ASN A 204 19.15 -3.06 -9.19
C ASN A 204 18.65 -1.68 -9.64
N MET A 205 18.14 -1.57 -10.87
CA MET A 205 17.52 -0.35 -11.38
C MET A 205 16.25 0.03 -10.58
N PHE A 206 15.44 -0.97 -10.21
CA PHE A 206 14.24 -0.79 -9.39
C PHE A 206 14.61 -0.28 -7.99
N ILE A 207 15.55 -0.93 -7.32
CA ILE A 207 16.01 -0.55 -5.98
C ILE A 207 16.64 0.84 -5.99
N LYS A 208 17.42 1.18 -7.03
CA LYS A 208 17.96 2.54 -7.22
C LYS A 208 16.84 3.58 -7.36
N THR A 209 15.82 3.29 -8.18
CA THR A 209 14.66 4.18 -8.33
C THR A 209 13.92 4.36 -7.01
N LEU A 210 13.68 3.27 -6.30
CA LEU A 210 12.98 3.27 -5.02
C LEU A 210 13.73 4.12 -3.97
N LYS A 211 15.06 4.06 -3.93
CA LYS A 211 15.90 4.92 -3.07
C LYS A 211 15.81 6.40 -3.44
N ILE A 212 15.82 6.73 -4.74
CA ILE A 212 15.67 8.12 -5.22
C ILE A 212 14.31 8.69 -4.80
N VAL A 213 13.25 7.88 -4.91
CA VAL A 213 11.92 8.28 -4.45
C VAL A 213 11.91 8.43 -2.93
N PHE A 214 12.49 7.50 -2.18
CA PHE A 214 12.57 7.60 -0.72
C PHE A 214 13.32 8.83 -0.24
N GLU A 215 14.41 9.21 -0.92
CA GLU A 215 15.17 10.44 -0.62
C GLU A 215 14.30 11.71 -0.76
N SER A 216 13.38 11.70 -1.73
CA SER A 216 12.50 12.83 -2.04
C SER A 216 11.24 12.84 -1.17
N THR A 217 10.63 11.66 -1.00
CA THR A 217 9.35 11.42 -0.34
C THR A 217 9.47 10.14 0.49
N PRO A 218 9.97 10.21 1.73
CA PRO A 218 10.30 9.05 2.56
C PRO A 218 9.08 8.38 3.18
N TYR A 219 8.17 7.87 2.36
CA TYR A 219 6.98 7.19 2.84
C TYR A 219 7.30 5.79 3.38
N PRO A 220 6.69 5.38 4.51
CA PRO A 220 6.87 4.03 5.06
C PRO A 220 6.51 2.90 4.07
N SER A 221 5.59 3.15 3.12
CA SER A 221 5.22 2.19 2.08
C SER A 221 6.39 1.79 1.19
N LEU A 222 7.36 2.68 0.94
CA LEU A 222 8.56 2.36 0.17
C LEU A 222 9.48 1.40 0.93
N CYS A 223 9.53 1.50 2.25
CA CYS A 223 10.25 0.59 3.12
C CYS A 223 9.60 -0.81 3.10
N SER A 224 8.27 -0.89 3.10
CA SER A 224 7.55 -2.15 2.94
C SER A 224 7.85 -2.81 1.59
N ILE A 225 7.81 -2.04 0.50
CA ILE A 225 8.18 -2.57 -0.82
C ILE A 225 9.60 -3.14 -0.82
N ARG A 226 10.56 -2.41 -0.23
CA ARG A 226 11.97 -2.84 -0.14
C ARG A 226 12.15 -4.17 0.59
N VAL A 227 11.40 -4.38 1.66
CA VAL A 227 11.41 -5.62 2.45
C VAL A 227 10.72 -6.75 1.70
N ASP A 228 9.48 -6.52 1.26
CA ASP A 228 8.64 -7.56 0.68
C ASP A 228 9.13 -8.05 -0.67
N ILE A 229 9.65 -7.17 -1.51
CA ILE A 229 10.12 -7.57 -2.84
C ILE A 229 11.30 -8.55 -2.71
N LEU A 230 12.22 -8.28 -1.77
CA LEU A 230 13.36 -9.16 -1.53
C LEU A 230 12.92 -10.47 -0.90
N MET A 231 11.99 -10.43 0.07
CA MET A 231 11.45 -11.66 0.67
C MET A 231 10.65 -12.49 -0.33
N ASN A 232 9.92 -11.87 -1.26
CA ASN A 232 9.27 -12.59 -2.35
C ASN A 232 10.30 -13.26 -3.28
N TYR A 233 11.43 -12.62 -3.58
CA TYR A 233 12.50 -13.26 -4.35
C TYR A 233 13.18 -14.40 -3.61
N HIS A 234 13.40 -14.26 -2.29
CA HIS A 234 13.85 -15.33 -1.42
C HIS A 234 12.87 -16.51 -1.42
N ASP A 235 11.59 -16.26 -1.19
CA ASP A 235 10.56 -17.29 -1.07
C ASP A 235 10.27 -18.02 -2.41
N ASN A 236 10.69 -17.44 -3.55
CA ASN A 236 10.60 -18.04 -4.87
C ASN A 236 11.95 -18.54 -5.43
N ASP A 237 12.98 -18.69 -4.58
CA ASP A 237 14.29 -19.26 -4.91
C ASP A 237 15.06 -18.52 -6.04
N PHE A 238 14.94 -17.19 -6.13
CA PHE A 238 15.74 -16.37 -7.07
C PHE A 238 17.08 -15.94 -6.46
N SER A 239 18.01 -16.88 -6.30
CA SER A 239 19.31 -16.67 -5.64
C SER A 239 20.15 -15.59 -6.31
N GLU A 240 20.02 -15.37 -7.63
CA GLU A 240 20.74 -14.32 -8.35
C GLU A 240 20.34 -12.90 -7.93
N ILE A 241 19.24 -12.75 -7.19
CA ILE A 241 18.81 -11.48 -6.60
C ILE A 241 19.19 -11.43 -5.12
N TYR A 242 18.74 -12.40 -4.32
CA TYR A 242 18.85 -12.25 -2.86
C TYR A 242 20.26 -12.54 -2.32
N ASP A 243 21.08 -13.34 -3.00
CA ASP A 243 22.48 -13.55 -2.55
C ASP A 243 23.35 -12.33 -2.81
N GLU A 244 23.00 -11.53 -3.82
CA GLU A 244 23.72 -10.31 -4.21
C GLU A 244 23.21 -9.05 -3.46
N ASP A 245 22.03 -9.11 -2.84
CA ASP A 245 21.47 -7.98 -2.09
C ASP A 245 22.06 -7.90 -0.67
N PRO A 246 22.83 -6.85 -0.33
CA PRO A 246 23.51 -6.75 0.97
C PRO A 246 22.56 -6.57 2.16
N CYS A 247 21.27 -6.29 1.94
CA CYS A 247 20.27 -6.23 3.01
C CYS A 247 19.59 -7.57 3.29
N HIS A 248 19.85 -8.62 2.49
CA HIS A 248 19.13 -9.88 2.59
C HIS A 248 19.22 -10.50 3.99
N GLN A 249 20.43 -10.62 4.56
CA GLN A 249 20.61 -11.23 5.88
C GLN A 249 19.84 -10.47 6.98
N LEU A 250 19.87 -9.13 6.94
CA LEU A 250 19.14 -8.29 7.89
C LEU A 250 17.63 -8.44 7.72
N ILE A 251 17.13 -8.33 6.49
CA ILE A 251 15.71 -8.46 6.16
C ILE A 251 15.20 -9.84 6.59
N TRP A 252 15.90 -10.92 6.23
CA TRP A 252 15.50 -12.29 6.57
C TRP A 252 15.46 -12.54 8.08
N SER A 253 16.43 -12.01 8.82
CA SER A 253 16.50 -12.11 10.28
C SER A 253 15.32 -11.37 10.93
N LEU A 254 15.05 -10.13 10.52
CA LEU A 254 13.94 -9.33 11.02
C LEU A 254 12.58 -9.92 10.63
N ASP A 255 12.44 -10.42 9.40
CA ASP A 255 11.21 -11.04 8.93
C ASP A 255 10.86 -12.28 9.76
N THR A 256 11.87 -13.08 10.11
CA THR A 256 11.69 -14.22 11.01
C THR A 256 11.25 -13.79 12.41
N CYS A 257 11.79 -12.68 12.93
CA CYS A 257 11.35 -12.13 14.22
C CYS A 257 9.88 -11.70 14.17
N VAL A 258 9.50 -10.95 13.13
CA VAL A 258 8.12 -10.46 12.94
C VAL A 258 7.15 -11.63 12.79
N ARG A 259 7.47 -12.66 12.01
CA ARG A 259 6.59 -13.84 11.86
C ARG A 259 6.45 -14.63 13.16
N THR A 260 7.54 -14.83 13.90
CA THR A 260 7.55 -15.67 15.11
C THR A 260 7.18 -14.91 16.38
N GLN A 261 7.11 -13.58 16.31
CA GLN A 261 6.93 -12.68 17.45
C GLN A 261 7.95 -12.94 18.57
N ASN A 262 9.15 -13.38 18.18
CA ASN A 262 10.24 -13.73 19.08
C ASN A 262 11.52 -13.03 18.66
N MET A 263 12.22 -12.50 19.66
CA MET A 263 13.50 -11.85 19.51
C MET A 263 14.30 -12.12 20.76
N ASP A 264 15.30 -12.99 20.63
CA ASP A 264 16.20 -13.40 21.71
C ASP A 264 17.62 -12.92 21.43
N GLU A 265 18.54 -13.21 22.35
CA GLU A 265 19.95 -12.82 22.23
C GLU A 265 20.60 -13.38 20.96
N VAL A 266 20.26 -14.61 20.57
CA VAL A 266 20.86 -15.27 19.39
C VAL A 266 20.48 -14.52 18.12
N ILE A 267 19.22 -14.14 17.98
CA ILE A 267 18.78 -13.37 16.82
C ILE A 267 19.39 -11.96 16.83
N ILE A 268 19.52 -11.35 18.02
CA ILE A 268 20.16 -10.04 18.15
C ILE A 268 21.63 -10.08 17.75
N GLU A 269 22.39 -11.11 18.12
CA GLU A 269 23.77 -11.26 17.65
C GLU A 269 23.84 -11.38 16.12
N LYS A 270 22.94 -12.13 15.48
CA LYS A 270 22.86 -12.18 14.01
C LYS A 270 22.55 -10.82 13.38
N ILE A 271 21.68 -10.03 14.01
CA ILE A 271 21.38 -8.67 13.55
C ILE A 271 22.63 -7.79 13.72
N LYS A 272 23.37 -7.91 14.84
CA LYS A 272 24.63 -7.16 15.06
C LYS A 272 25.69 -7.50 14.02
N GLU A 273 25.86 -8.78 13.70
CA GLU A 273 26.81 -9.25 12.67
C GLU A 273 26.59 -8.55 11.33
N CYS A 274 25.34 -8.23 10.97
CA CYS A 274 25.04 -7.47 9.75
C CYS A 274 25.67 -6.07 9.73
N PHE A 275 25.96 -5.48 10.90
CA PHE A 275 26.51 -4.13 11.05
C PHE A 275 28.02 -4.08 11.31
N ASP A 276 28.68 -5.21 11.58
CA ASP A 276 30.08 -5.22 12.08
C ASP A 276 31.06 -4.53 11.12
N ASP A 277 30.89 -4.72 9.81
CA ASP A 277 31.73 -4.12 8.76
C ASP A 277 31.08 -2.91 8.06
N VAL A 278 29.94 -2.43 8.56
CA VAL A 278 29.17 -1.33 7.94
C VAL A 278 29.28 -0.05 8.75
N SER A 279 30.03 0.91 8.22
CA SER A 279 30.22 2.21 8.88
C SER A 279 28.97 3.09 8.80
N ASN A 280 28.63 3.75 9.92
CA ASN A 280 27.59 4.78 9.96
C ASN A 280 27.92 5.94 8.99
N GLY A 281 26.94 6.30 8.16
CA GLY A 281 27.05 7.30 7.09
C GLY A 281 27.33 6.70 5.70
N THR A 282 27.45 5.37 5.58
CA THR A 282 27.56 4.70 4.27
C THR A 282 26.18 4.48 3.65
N PRO A 283 26.07 4.35 2.31
CA PRO A 283 24.79 4.06 1.66
C PRO A 283 24.12 2.77 2.17
N LEU A 284 24.89 1.72 2.44
CA LEU A 284 24.35 0.47 3.00
C LEU A 284 23.76 0.66 4.40
N TYR A 285 24.38 1.51 5.23
CA TYR A 285 23.83 1.85 6.54
C TYR A 285 22.47 2.55 6.44
N THR A 286 22.30 3.41 5.43
CA THR A 286 21.02 4.03 5.11
C THR A 286 20.00 3.00 4.62
N ASP A 287 20.41 2.03 3.80
CA ASP A 287 19.53 0.95 3.36
C ASP A 287 19.03 0.12 4.55
N PHE A 288 19.90 -0.20 5.52
CA PHE A 288 19.50 -0.86 6.75
C PHE A 288 18.51 -0.03 7.57
N ALA A 289 18.75 1.29 7.68
CA ALA A 289 17.82 2.20 8.36
C ALA A 289 16.44 2.21 7.68
N MET A 290 16.42 2.21 6.35
CA MET A 290 15.20 2.14 5.55
C MET A 290 14.46 0.81 5.74
N VAL A 291 15.16 -0.32 5.82
CA VAL A 291 14.58 -1.63 6.17
C VAL A 291 13.93 -1.60 7.54
N ILE A 292 14.62 -1.06 8.55
CA ILE A 292 14.10 -1.02 9.92
C ILE A 292 12.90 -0.08 10.05
N MET A 293 12.79 0.93 9.18
CA MET A 293 11.66 1.85 9.10
C MET A 293 10.37 1.20 8.58
N ASP A 294 10.43 -0.01 7.99
CA ASP A 294 9.22 -0.76 7.63
C ASP A 294 8.23 -0.80 8.82
N PRO A 295 6.94 -0.49 8.61
CA PRO A 295 5.95 -0.47 9.68
C PRO A 295 5.88 -1.76 10.49
N ALA A 296 5.87 -2.94 9.84
CA ALA A 296 5.78 -4.21 10.55
C ALA A 296 7.01 -4.48 11.42
N ILE A 297 8.21 -4.21 10.89
CA ILE A 297 9.47 -4.35 11.62
C ILE A 297 9.56 -3.36 12.79
N SER A 298 9.38 -2.07 12.53
CA SER A 298 9.50 -1.04 13.57
C SER A 298 8.42 -1.14 14.65
N ASN A 299 7.20 -1.56 14.30
CA ASN A 299 6.15 -1.85 15.28
C ASN A 299 6.54 -3.03 16.17
N PHE A 300 7.00 -4.13 15.56
CA PHE A 300 7.49 -5.28 16.31
C PHE A 300 8.63 -4.92 17.29
N LEU A 301 9.64 -4.18 16.82
CA LEU A 301 10.76 -3.74 17.67
C LEU A 301 10.29 -2.88 18.86
N SER A 302 9.32 -1.99 18.63
CA SER A 302 8.73 -1.15 19.67
C SER A 302 7.91 -1.98 20.67
N GLN A 303 7.14 -2.95 20.17
CA GLN A 303 6.42 -3.90 21.00
C GLN A 303 7.37 -4.73 21.88
N CYS A 304 8.51 -5.17 21.36
CA CYS A 304 9.55 -5.83 22.16
C CYS A 304 10.10 -4.93 23.27
N VAL A 305 10.34 -3.65 22.99
CA VAL A 305 10.78 -2.68 24.02
C VAL A 305 9.73 -2.58 25.14
N VAL A 306 8.45 -2.42 24.80
CA VAL A 306 7.36 -2.37 25.80
C VAL A 306 7.28 -3.66 26.61
N LYS A 307 7.33 -4.82 25.93
CA LYS A 307 7.30 -6.14 26.57
C LYS A 307 8.45 -6.28 27.58
N TRP A 308 9.67 -5.91 27.20
CA TRP A 308 10.82 -6.01 28.09
C TRP A 308 10.79 -5.00 29.22
N LEU A 309 10.31 -3.77 29.00
CA LEU A 309 10.09 -2.80 30.08
C LEU A 309 9.10 -3.34 31.13
N ARG A 310 8.05 -4.03 30.68
CA ARG A 310 7.11 -4.72 31.59
C ARG A 310 7.79 -5.84 32.36
N THR A 311 8.54 -6.70 31.68
CA THR A 311 9.29 -7.77 32.35
C THR A 311 10.37 -7.23 33.30
N SER A 312 10.94 -6.05 33.04
CA SER A 312 11.95 -5.43 33.90
C SER A 312 11.44 -5.01 35.28
N VAL A 313 10.13 -4.85 35.47
CA VAL A 313 9.56 -4.51 36.78
C VAL A 313 9.19 -5.73 37.62
N ASP A 314 9.22 -6.94 37.04
CA ASP A 314 8.87 -8.18 37.73
C ASP A 314 9.98 -8.64 38.69
N GLU A 315 9.58 -9.30 39.78
CA GLU A 315 10.53 -9.96 40.69
C GLU A 315 11.26 -11.10 39.95
N GLY A 316 12.59 -11.00 39.83
CA GLY A 316 13.40 -11.99 39.12
C GLY A 316 13.57 -11.73 37.62
N ALA A 317 13.35 -10.49 37.17
CA ALA A 317 13.62 -10.05 35.81
C ALA A 317 15.04 -10.44 35.33
N PRO A 318 15.20 -10.92 34.08
CA PRO A 318 16.52 -11.20 33.52
C PRO A 318 17.44 -9.97 33.51
N GLU A 319 18.71 -10.16 33.90
CA GLU A 319 19.69 -9.06 34.03
C GLU A 319 20.05 -8.40 32.68
N ASN A 320 19.88 -9.11 31.56
CA ASN A 320 20.21 -8.65 30.22
C ASN A 320 19.15 -7.73 29.57
N LEU A 321 17.96 -7.56 30.17
CA LEU A 321 16.86 -6.82 29.56
C LEU A 321 17.23 -5.37 29.21
N GLU A 322 18.02 -4.69 30.06
CA GLU A 322 18.46 -3.31 29.77
C GLU A 322 19.28 -3.24 28.47
N GLN A 323 20.15 -4.23 28.22
CA GLN A 323 20.95 -4.29 27.01
C GLN A 323 20.06 -4.53 25.77
N LEU A 324 19.07 -5.43 25.90
CA LEU A 324 18.10 -5.73 24.83
C LEU A 324 17.26 -4.49 24.47
N ILE A 325 16.66 -3.84 25.48
CA ILE A 325 15.89 -2.60 25.32
C ILE A 325 16.74 -1.53 24.62
N ASN A 326 17.97 -1.32 25.09
CA ASN A 326 18.87 -0.32 24.52
C ASN A 326 19.30 -0.66 23.09
N TYR A 327 19.46 -1.93 22.74
CA TYR A 327 19.79 -2.33 21.38
C TYR A 327 18.60 -2.11 20.43
N ASN A 328 17.39 -2.50 20.81
CA ASN A 328 16.20 -2.24 20.00
C ASN A 328 15.91 -0.75 19.85
N ALA A 329 16.10 0.05 20.90
CA ALA A 329 16.00 1.50 20.82
C ALA A 329 17.03 2.08 19.83
N LYS A 330 18.23 1.51 19.71
CA LYS A 330 19.19 1.90 18.66
C LYS A 330 18.71 1.54 17.26
N LEU A 331 18.08 0.38 17.08
CA LEU A 331 17.48 0.01 15.78
C LEU A 331 16.35 0.98 15.41
N LEU A 332 15.46 1.29 16.35
CA LEU A 332 14.39 2.28 16.14
C LEU A 332 14.95 3.69 15.86
N ASN A 333 16.08 4.05 16.48
CA ASN A 333 16.79 5.30 16.17
C ASN A 333 17.34 5.32 14.73
N LEU A 334 17.70 4.17 14.17
CA LEU A 334 18.05 4.09 12.74
C LEU A 334 16.83 4.42 11.89
N ALA A 335 15.68 3.78 12.16
CA ALA A 335 14.44 4.03 11.43
C ALA A 335 13.99 5.49 11.49
N GLU A 336 14.00 6.10 12.68
CA GLU A 336 13.64 7.51 12.89
C GLU A 336 14.47 8.45 12.00
N HIS A 337 15.77 8.17 11.85
CA HIS A 337 16.70 9.01 11.10
C HIS A 337 16.94 8.55 9.66
N ALA A 338 16.25 7.51 9.18
CA ALA A 338 16.49 6.95 7.84
C ALA A 338 16.33 8.01 6.74
N PRO A 339 15.33 8.91 6.78
CA PRO A 339 15.19 9.91 5.72
C PRO A 339 16.18 11.05 5.77
N MET A 340 16.57 11.46 6.98
CA MET A 340 17.69 12.38 7.13
C MET A 340 18.96 11.77 6.55
N ALA A 341 19.25 10.50 6.85
CA ALA A 341 20.41 9.79 6.32
C ALA A 341 20.36 9.64 4.79
N ALA A 342 19.19 9.32 4.21
CA ALA A 342 18.99 9.24 2.77
C ALA A 342 19.22 10.59 2.07
N LYS A 343 18.64 11.67 2.61
CA LYS A 343 18.72 13.00 1.99
C LYS A 343 20.08 13.67 2.16
N THR A 344 20.67 13.56 3.35
CA THR A 344 21.89 14.32 3.68
C THR A 344 23.17 13.52 3.51
N HIS A 345 23.07 12.18 3.40
CA HIS A 345 24.22 11.27 3.42
C HIS A 345 25.10 11.45 4.68
N GLN A 346 24.52 11.97 5.77
CA GLN A 346 25.21 12.19 7.03
C GLN A 346 25.07 11.00 7.97
N LYS A 347 25.92 10.98 9.00
CA LYS A 347 25.88 9.97 10.05
C LYS A 347 24.60 10.10 10.87
N ILE A 348 23.94 8.97 11.12
CA ILE A 348 22.82 8.89 12.04
C ILE A 348 23.30 9.21 13.45
N PRO A 349 22.63 10.12 14.19
CA PRO A 349 23.01 10.49 15.54
C PRO A 349 22.89 9.31 16.50
N LYS A 350 23.61 9.41 17.62
CA LYS A 350 23.51 8.41 18.69
C LYS A 350 22.15 8.54 19.39
N LEU A 351 21.65 7.40 19.85
CA LEU A 351 20.44 7.32 20.68
C LEU A 351 20.47 8.33 21.83
N ASP A 352 19.36 9.05 22.01
CA ASP A 352 19.20 10.03 23.07
C ASP A 352 19.46 9.39 24.45
N LYS A 353 20.28 10.07 25.25
CA LYS A 353 20.58 9.63 26.61
C LYS A 353 19.35 9.75 27.51
N ASP A 354 18.50 10.75 27.29
CA ASP A 354 17.32 10.98 28.10
C ASP A 354 16.25 9.91 27.92
N LEU A 355 16.15 9.34 26.72
CA LEU A 355 15.32 8.17 26.47
C LEU A 355 15.70 7.03 27.42
N ARG A 356 17.02 6.78 27.55
CA ARG A 356 17.55 5.70 28.38
C ARG A 356 17.45 5.98 29.88
N SER A 357 17.87 7.16 30.31
CA SER A 357 18.02 7.47 31.73
C SER A 357 16.75 8.02 32.39
N ARG A 358 15.84 8.63 31.62
CA ARG A 358 14.64 9.30 32.15
C ARG A 358 13.36 8.63 31.66
N PHE A 359 13.19 8.49 30.35
CA PHE A 359 11.92 8.01 29.79
C PHE A 359 11.60 6.56 30.17
N TRP A 360 12.53 5.62 30.00
CA TRP A 360 12.33 4.23 30.41
C TRP A 360 11.99 4.09 31.89
N ASN A 361 12.62 4.89 32.75
CA ASN A 361 12.31 4.89 34.18
C ASN A 361 10.90 5.42 34.47
N ALA A 362 10.46 6.47 33.78
CA ALA A 362 9.09 6.97 33.89
C ALA A 362 8.06 5.94 33.39
N MET A 363 8.39 5.21 32.32
CA MET A 363 7.58 4.10 31.81
C MET A 363 7.48 2.96 32.83
N CYS A 364 8.60 2.47 33.38
CA CYS A 364 8.61 1.42 34.40
C CYS A 364 7.79 1.81 35.64
N ARG A 365 7.89 3.07 36.11
CA ARG A 365 7.05 3.55 37.22
C ARG A 365 5.56 3.54 36.88
N THR A 366 5.22 3.86 35.63
CA THR A 366 3.84 3.79 35.15
C THR A 366 3.34 2.34 35.07
N ILE A 367 4.22 1.42 34.65
CA ILE A 367 3.95 -0.02 34.52
C ILE A 367 3.70 -0.68 35.89
N VAL A 368 4.49 -0.33 36.92
CA VAL A 368 4.31 -0.89 38.28
C VAL A 368 2.89 -0.64 38.82
N GLU A 369 2.25 0.45 38.40
CA GLU A 369 0.92 0.86 38.83
C GLU A 369 -0.20 0.46 37.84
N GLU A 370 0.08 -0.49 36.92
CA GLU A 370 -0.92 -1.09 36.02
C GLU A 370 -2.15 -1.57 36.81
N ASN A 371 -3.34 -1.43 36.23
CA ASN A 371 -4.63 -1.80 36.82
C ASN A 371 -5.00 -1.12 38.16
N ASN A 372 -4.18 -0.24 38.71
CA ASN A 372 -4.48 0.46 39.95
C ASN A 372 -5.32 1.73 39.69
N PRO A 373 -6.62 1.80 40.02
CA PRO A 373 -7.47 2.96 39.76
C PRO A 373 -7.14 4.18 40.64
N ARG A 374 -6.35 4.00 41.71
CA ARG A 374 -5.95 5.09 42.62
C ARG A 374 -4.58 5.66 42.31
N ALA A 375 -3.82 4.98 41.45
CA ALA A 375 -2.50 5.45 41.07
C ALA A 375 -2.61 6.79 40.33
N THR A 376 -1.56 7.59 40.47
CA THR A 376 -1.37 8.85 39.73
C THR A 376 0.05 8.85 39.20
N ILE A 377 0.24 9.37 38.00
CA ILE A 377 1.60 9.58 37.47
C ILE A 377 2.16 10.82 38.18
N GLY A 378 3.35 10.68 38.78
CA GLY A 378 3.98 11.78 39.51
C GLY A 378 4.30 12.97 38.58
N ALA A 379 4.46 14.15 39.18
CA ALA A 379 4.68 15.37 38.41
C ALA A 379 5.95 15.29 37.55
N HIS A 380 7.01 14.67 38.08
CA HIS A 380 8.28 14.49 37.36
C HIS A 380 8.14 13.51 36.19
N GLU A 381 7.49 12.36 36.40
CA GLU A 381 7.24 11.38 35.34
C GLU A 381 6.36 11.98 34.24
N SER A 382 5.35 12.76 34.63
CA SER A 382 4.45 13.45 33.69
C SER A 382 5.21 14.45 32.81
N GLU A 383 6.11 15.24 33.39
CA GLU A 383 6.97 16.16 32.65
C GLU A 383 7.89 15.42 31.68
N VAL A 384 8.55 14.35 32.15
CA VAL A 384 9.45 13.52 31.33
C VAL A 384 8.71 12.87 30.17
N ILE A 385 7.55 12.26 30.42
CA ILE A 385 6.74 11.62 29.36
C ILE A 385 6.33 12.67 28.34
N THR A 386 5.80 13.82 28.79
CA THR A 386 5.36 14.90 27.88
C THR A 386 6.49 15.42 27.00
N ASP A 387 7.66 15.75 27.59
CA ASP A 387 8.84 16.23 26.86
C ASP A 387 9.32 15.21 25.82
N MET A 388 9.40 13.94 26.22
CA MET A 388 9.92 12.87 25.36
C MET A 388 8.98 12.56 24.19
N LEU A 389 7.66 12.56 24.40
CA LEU A 389 6.68 12.36 23.35
C LEU A 389 6.70 13.50 22.32
N GLN A 390 7.08 14.72 22.70
CA GLN A 390 7.20 15.83 21.76
C GLN A 390 8.44 15.70 20.86
N LYS A 391 9.56 15.19 21.38
CA LYS A 391 10.86 15.24 20.69
C LYS A 391 11.38 13.92 20.10
N SER A 392 10.88 12.77 20.55
CA SER A 392 11.44 11.46 20.16
C SER A 392 10.38 10.54 19.57
N GLU A 393 10.63 10.06 18.36
CA GLU A 393 9.74 9.11 17.71
C GLU A 393 9.72 7.75 18.43
N ILE A 394 10.87 7.31 18.92
CA ILE A 394 11.01 6.06 19.67
C ILE A 394 10.14 6.09 20.94
N ALA A 395 10.12 7.24 21.63
CA ALA A 395 9.28 7.44 22.81
C ALA A 395 7.80 7.36 22.46
N ARG A 396 7.36 8.07 21.41
CA ARG A 396 5.98 8.04 20.91
C ARG A 396 5.55 6.63 20.54
N LYS A 397 6.32 5.96 19.70
CA LYS A 397 6.03 4.62 19.21
C LYS A 397 5.90 3.62 20.37
N SER A 398 6.84 3.65 21.31
CA SER A 398 6.79 2.77 22.50
C SER A 398 5.59 3.09 23.40
N PHE A 399 5.24 4.37 23.57
CA PHE A 399 4.11 4.77 24.40
C PHE A 399 2.76 4.39 23.80
N VAL A 400 2.59 4.52 22.47
CA VAL A 400 1.34 4.10 21.81
C VAL A 400 1.19 2.59 21.78
N HIS A 401 2.28 1.83 21.62
CA HIS A 401 2.26 0.37 21.77
C HIS A 401 1.84 -0.03 23.19
N TYR A 402 2.37 0.64 24.21
CA TYR A 402 1.94 0.45 25.60
C TYR A 402 0.44 0.75 25.79
N CYS A 403 -0.06 1.87 25.28
CA CYS A 403 -1.49 2.20 25.35
C CYS A 403 -2.36 1.19 24.58
N THR A 404 -1.88 0.69 23.45
CA THR A 404 -2.56 -0.32 22.63
C THR A 404 -2.69 -1.64 23.40
N ASP A 405 -1.64 -2.07 24.10
CA ASP A 405 -1.69 -3.26 24.95
C ASP A 405 -2.66 -3.08 26.12
N ARG A 406 -2.66 -1.92 26.79
CA ARG A 406 -3.62 -1.62 27.87
C ARG A 406 -5.06 -1.61 27.38
N ALA A 407 -5.31 -1.07 26.18
CA ALA A 407 -6.62 -1.13 25.53
C ALA A 407 -7.03 -2.57 25.24
N TYR A 408 -6.13 -3.39 24.73
CA TYR A 408 -6.43 -4.78 24.42
C TYR A 408 -6.74 -5.63 25.65
N GLU A 409 -6.03 -5.38 26.76
CA GLU A 409 -6.20 -6.04 28.06
C GLU A 409 -7.41 -5.52 28.85
N GLY A 410 -7.91 -4.32 28.53
CA GLY A 410 -9.05 -3.72 29.23
C GLY A 410 -8.67 -2.89 30.47
N ASP A 411 -7.41 -2.50 30.60
CA ASP A 411 -6.90 -1.70 31.73
C ASP A 411 -7.24 -0.21 31.54
N VAL A 412 -8.50 0.11 31.77
CA VAL A 412 -9.02 1.47 31.65
C VAL A 412 -8.43 2.44 32.68
N ALA A 413 -8.05 1.92 33.87
CA ALA A 413 -7.44 2.73 34.93
C ALA A 413 -6.11 3.33 34.46
N THR A 414 -5.29 2.52 33.78
CA THR A 414 -4.04 3.02 33.18
C THR A 414 -4.31 3.92 31.99
N LEU A 415 -5.24 3.57 31.10
CA LEU A 415 -5.60 4.42 29.95
C LEU A 415 -6.04 5.82 30.38
N GLN A 416 -6.82 5.96 31.45
CA GLN A 416 -7.23 7.24 32.00
C GLN A 416 -6.05 8.16 32.32
N ARG A 417 -4.91 7.60 32.72
CA ARG A 417 -3.69 8.35 33.02
C ARG A 417 -2.82 8.59 31.80
N CYS A 418 -2.81 7.66 30.85
CA CYS A 418 -1.89 7.69 29.71
C CYS A 418 -2.41 8.46 28.50
N LEU A 419 -3.70 8.33 28.17
CA LEU A 419 -4.32 8.99 27.00
C LEU A 419 -4.17 10.52 26.99
N PRO A 420 -4.21 11.24 28.13
CA PRO A 420 -3.93 12.68 28.15
C PRO A 420 -2.57 13.08 27.59
N PHE A 421 -1.52 12.25 27.75
CA PHE A 421 -0.20 12.52 27.18
C PHE A 421 -0.17 12.39 25.67
N VAL A 422 -0.94 11.45 25.11
CA VAL A 422 -1.11 11.33 23.66
C VAL A 422 -1.77 12.60 23.12
N LEU A 423 -2.88 13.05 23.71
CA LEU A 423 -3.55 14.29 23.30
C LEU A 423 -2.64 15.52 23.39
N ALA A 424 -1.91 15.64 24.49
CA ALA A 424 -1.02 16.78 24.74
C ALA A 424 0.19 16.83 23.79
N SER A 425 0.48 15.73 23.09
CA SER A 425 1.59 15.64 22.15
C SER A 425 1.16 15.55 20.69
N LEU A 426 -0.15 15.58 20.39
CA LEU A 426 -0.63 15.61 19.00
C LEU A 426 -0.01 16.79 18.23
N PRO A 427 0.52 16.57 17.02
CA PRO A 427 1.11 17.64 16.22
C PRO A 427 0.04 18.61 15.73
N SER A 428 0.39 19.90 15.61
CA SER A 428 -0.53 20.93 15.12
C SER A 428 -1.03 20.63 13.71
N SER A 429 -2.35 20.74 13.48
CA SER A 429 -2.98 20.47 12.17
C SER A 429 -2.48 21.38 11.04
N SER A 430 -1.89 22.55 11.35
CA SER A 430 -1.26 23.44 10.37
C SER A 430 0.12 22.97 9.88
N ALA A 431 0.67 21.92 10.50
CA ALA A 431 1.97 21.36 10.15
C ALA A 431 1.89 20.31 9.03
N THR A 432 0.69 20.01 8.51
CA THR A 432 0.52 19.13 7.33
C THR A 432 1.06 19.74 6.04
N ASP A 433 1.28 21.06 6.02
CA ASP A 433 1.83 21.80 4.87
C ASP A 433 3.35 21.96 4.91
N THR A 434 4.02 21.49 5.97
CA THR A 434 5.49 21.50 6.02
C THR A 434 6.03 20.23 5.39
N ASN A 435 6.97 20.37 4.45
CA ASN A 435 7.80 19.26 3.93
C ASN A 435 8.76 18.68 5.02
N ASP A 436 8.39 18.79 6.29
CA ASP A 436 9.14 18.27 7.43
C ASP A 436 8.72 16.83 7.71
N TYR A 437 9.57 15.90 7.29
CA TYR A 437 9.38 14.48 7.49
C TYR A 437 9.17 14.10 8.97
N SER A 438 9.84 14.77 9.92
CA SER A 438 9.69 14.49 11.34
C SER A 438 8.23 14.63 11.78
N THR A 439 7.57 15.67 11.28
CA THR A 439 6.14 15.91 11.50
C THR A 439 5.27 14.83 10.82
N ALA A 440 5.60 14.41 9.60
CA ALA A 440 4.84 13.37 8.89
C ALA A 440 4.87 12.01 9.62
N VAL A 441 6.02 11.58 10.14
CA VAL A 441 6.12 10.34 10.94
C VAL A 441 5.33 10.47 12.23
N HIS A 442 5.42 11.62 12.89
CA HIS A 442 4.70 11.89 14.11
C HIS A 442 3.17 11.77 13.89
N ILE A 443 2.65 12.33 12.80
CA ILE A 443 1.25 12.18 12.41
C ILE A 443 0.94 10.70 12.15
N PHE A 444 1.73 10.02 11.32
CA PHE A 444 1.50 8.61 10.97
C PHE A 444 1.44 7.68 12.19
N THR A 445 2.32 7.88 13.17
CA THR A 445 2.36 7.08 14.40
C THR A 445 1.09 7.24 15.23
N TYR A 446 0.55 8.46 15.34
CA TYR A 446 -0.70 8.69 16.05
C TYR A 446 -1.94 8.29 15.25
N GLU A 447 -1.95 8.45 13.93
CA GLU A 447 -3.02 7.90 13.10
C GLU A 447 -3.10 6.38 13.21
N SER A 448 -1.96 5.70 13.13
CA SER A 448 -1.84 4.25 13.33
C SER A 448 -2.34 3.82 14.72
N PHE A 449 -1.99 4.60 15.75
CA PHE A 449 -2.50 4.35 17.11
C PHE A 449 -4.02 4.50 17.19
N ILE A 450 -4.57 5.60 16.68
CA ILE A 450 -6.01 5.85 16.74
C ILE A 450 -6.80 4.77 15.99
N ASP A 451 -6.36 4.40 14.79
CA ASP A 451 -6.99 3.34 14.00
C ASP A 451 -6.96 2.00 14.77
N THR A 452 -5.79 1.59 15.25
CA THR A 452 -5.63 0.33 16.00
C THR A 452 -6.44 0.36 17.31
N PHE A 453 -6.41 1.47 18.04
CA PHE A 453 -7.12 1.66 19.30
C PHE A 453 -8.63 1.57 19.09
N ILE A 454 -9.18 2.27 18.09
CA ILE A 454 -10.60 2.21 17.73
C ILE A 454 -11.00 0.79 17.33
N ASN A 455 -10.18 0.09 16.54
CA ASN A 455 -10.42 -1.29 16.14
C ASN A 455 -10.49 -2.23 17.36
N ILE A 456 -9.62 -2.05 18.36
CA ILE A 456 -9.68 -2.79 19.62
C ILE A 456 -10.98 -2.49 20.37
N LEU A 457 -11.36 -1.22 20.48
CA LEU A 457 -12.60 -0.82 21.16
C LEU A 457 -13.82 -1.43 20.46
N ALA A 458 -13.93 -1.29 19.13
CA ALA A 458 -15.03 -1.85 18.34
C ALA A 458 -15.17 -3.36 18.56
N LYS A 459 -14.05 -4.11 18.51
CA LYS A 459 -14.06 -5.58 18.65
C LYS A 459 -14.32 -6.06 20.08
N LYS A 460 -13.82 -5.37 21.11
CA LYS A 460 -13.79 -5.89 22.49
C LYS A 460 -14.58 -5.08 23.52
N TRP A 461 -14.56 -3.75 23.43
CA TRP A 461 -14.95 -2.87 24.54
C TRP A 461 -16.05 -1.87 24.19
N LEU A 462 -16.65 -1.98 22.99
CA LEU A 462 -17.63 -1.04 22.47
C LEU A 462 -18.80 -0.83 23.44
N LEU A 463 -19.27 -1.90 24.09
CA LEU A 463 -20.39 -1.82 25.03
C LEU A 463 -19.99 -1.05 26.29
N ASN A 464 -18.79 -1.31 26.79
CA ASN A 464 -18.23 -0.67 27.97
C ASN A 464 -18.05 0.83 27.75
N CYS A 465 -17.52 1.24 26.59
CA CYS A 465 -17.35 2.64 26.20
C CYS A 465 -18.64 3.47 26.28
N ILE A 466 -19.82 2.85 26.19
CA ILE A 466 -21.10 3.55 26.25
C ILE A 466 -21.77 3.36 27.62
N LYS A 467 -21.78 2.12 28.12
CA LYS A 467 -22.57 1.75 29.29
C LYS A 467 -21.88 2.08 30.60
N ASP A 468 -20.56 1.91 30.67
CA ASP A 468 -19.77 2.05 31.89
C ASP A 468 -19.10 3.43 31.95
N PRO A 469 -19.44 4.29 32.92
CA PRO A 469 -18.79 5.58 33.10
C PRO A 469 -17.26 5.50 33.24
N GLN A 470 -16.73 4.40 33.81
CA GLN A 470 -15.29 4.21 33.96
C GLN A 470 -14.57 4.07 32.62
N TRP A 471 -15.25 3.56 31.60
CA TRP A 471 -14.75 3.51 30.22
C TRP A 471 -15.11 4.75 29.43
N ARG A 472 -16.38 5.14 29.51
CA ARG A 472 -16.92 6.26 28.74
C ARG A 472 -16.15 7.55 28.96
N GLN A 473 -15.91 7.91 30.22
CA GLN A 473 -15.30 9.20 30.54
C GLN A 473 -13.85 9.32 30.03
N PRO A 474 -12.91 8.41 30.36
CA PRO A 474 -11.54 8.53 29.88
C PRO A 474 -11.39 8.27 28.38
N VAL A 475 -12.15 7.33 27.80
CA VAL A 475 -11.95 6.88 26.41
C VAL A 475 -12.77 7.72 25.43
N MET A 476 -14.07 7.91 25.68
CA MET A 476 -14.93 8.66 24.75
C MET A 476 -14.81 10.16 25.01
N ASP A 477 -15.21 10.60 26.20
CA ASP A 477 -15.43 12.03 26.50
C ASP A 477 -14.11 12.81 26.52
N ASN A 478 -13.09 12.25 27.20
CA ASN A 478 -11.81 12.91 27.41
C ASN A 478 -10.80 12.65 26.29
N PHE A 479 -10.97 11.59 25.48
CA PHE A 479 -10.00 11.21 24.45
C PHE A 479 -10.57 11.25 23.04
N LEU A 480 -11.38 10.27 22.61
CA LEU A 480 -11.79 10.16 21.20
C LEU A 480 -12.54 11.41 20.70
N LEU A 481 -13.42 12.01 21.52
CA LEU A 481 -14.08 13.26 21.15
C LEU A 481 -13.12 14.47 21.12
N GLN A 482 -11.97 14.41 21.76
CA GLN A 482 -10.94 15.45 21.59
C GLN A 482 -10.14 15.22 20.31
N VAL A 483 -9.85 13.95 19.98
CA VAL A 483 -9.08 13.58 18.79
C VAL A 483 -9.78 13.96 17.48
N VAL A 484 -11.13 13.96 17.41
CA VAL A 484 -11.84 14.37 16.18
C VAL A 484 -11.46 15.78 15.71
N ARG A 485 -10.97 16.65 16.61
CA ARG A 485 -10.54 18.03 16.30
C ARG A 485 -9.16 18.09 15.64
N TRP A 486 -8.38 17.02 15.73
CA TRP A 486 -6.98 16.99 15.31
C TRP A 486 -6.85 16.86 13.79
N ASN A 487 -7.40 15.80 13.21
CA ASN A 487 -7.36 15.59 11.76
C ASN A 487 -8.59 14.82 11.24
N THR A 488 -8.81 14.88 9.93
CA THR A 488 -10.01 14.34 9.27
C THR A 488 -10.05 12.80 9.30
N LEU A 489 -8.88 12.13 9.26
CA LEU A 489 -8.82 10.68 9.32
C LEU A 489 -9.32 10.16 10.67
N ALA A 490 -8.81 10.71 11.77
CA ALA A 490 -9.23 10.33 13.11
C ALA A 490 -10.70 10.69 13.37
N HIS A 491 -11.16 11.84 12.84
CA HIS A 491 -12.58 12.20 12.84
C HIS A 491 -13.43 11.13 12.15
N LYS A 492 -13.08 10.73 10.91
CA LYS A 492 -13.76 9.67 10.17
C LYS A 492 -13.79 8.37 10.98
N GLN A 493 -12.67 7.94 11.56
CA GLN A 493 -12.60 6.70 12.34
C GLN A 493 -13.52 6.72 13.58
N VAL A 494 -13.62 7.85 14.28
CA VAL A 494 -14.56 7.99 15.40
C VAL A 494 -16.01 7.89 14.92
N VAL A 495 -16.37 8.49 13.79
CA VAL A 495 -17.73 8.39 13.22
C VAL A 495 -18.05 6.95 12.83
N LEU A 496 -17.08 6.24 12.22
CA LEU A 496 -17.24 4.82 11.90
C LEU A 496 -17.44 3.98 13.16
N LEU A 497 -16.70 4.22 14.24
CA LEU A 497 -16.92 3.58 15.54
C LEU A 497 -18.35 3.79 16.08
N LEU A 498 -18.90 5.00 15.94
CA LEU A 498 -20.30 5.25 16.30
C LEU A 498 -21.26 4.46 15.41
N ALA A 499 -20.95 4.30 14.12
CA ALA A 499 -21.75 3.52 13.18
C ALA A 499 -21.69 2.01 13.48
N GLU A 500 -20.58 1.50 14.01
CA GLU A 500 -20.42 0.10 14.45
C GLU A 500 -21.41 -0.29 15.56
N CYS A 501 -21.85 0.67 16.38
CA CYS A 501 -22.84 0.44 17.43
C CYS A 501 -24.17 -0.12 16.88
N PHE A 502 -24.48 0.16 15.61
CA PHE A 502 -25.74 -0.24 14.98
C PHE A 502 -25.67 -1.56 14.19
N LEU A 503 -24.51 -2.23 14.13
CA LEU A 503 -24.39 -3.50 13.40
C LEU A 503 -25.10 -4.68 14.09
N HIS A 504 -25.25 -4.63 15.41
CA HIS A 504 -25.79 -5.75 16.17
C HIS A 504 -26.99 -5.34 17.02
N ALA A 505 -28.19 -5.75 16.63
CA ALA A 505 -29.43 -5.48 17.35
C ALA A 505 -29.38 -5.89 18.85
N LYS A 506 -28.70 -7.00 19.17
CA LYS A 506 -28.50 -7.47 20.57
C LYS A 506 -27.68 -6.49 21.42
N PHE A 507 -26.76 -5.76 20.80
CA PHE A 507 -25.94 -4.76 21.45
C PHE A 507 -26.80 -3.54 21.83
N LEU A 508 -27.57 -3.02 20.90
CA LEU A 508 -28.45 -1.86 21.10
C LEU A 508 -29.53 -2.10 22.17
N ASN A 509 -30.11 -3.30 22.20
CA ASN A 509 -31.05 -3.69 23.26
C ASN A 509 -30.47 -3.55 24.67
N GLN A 510 -29.14 -3.72 24.83
CA GLN A 510 -28.47 -3.57 26.13
C GLN A 510 -28.16 -2.12 26.48
N LEU A 511 -28.13 -1.23 25.49
CA LEU A 511 -27.93 0.20 25.68
C LEU A 511 -29.23 0.90 26.09
N ASN A 512 -30.37 0.46 25.55
CA ASN A 512 -31.68 1.06 25.80
C ASN A 512 -31.65 2.59 25.58
N GLU A 513 -32.02 3.41 26.57
CA GLU A 513 -32.00 4.87 26.48
C GLU A 513 -30.61 5.47 26.22
N LYS A 514 -29.52 4.73 26.52
CA LYS A 514 -28.15 5.20 26.28
C LYS A 514 -27.78 5.33 24.81
N VAL A 515 -28.61 4.85 23.88
CA VAL A 515 -28.45 5.11 22.44
C VAL A 515 -28.48 6.62 22.14
N ALA A 516 -29.15 7.43 22.96
CA ALA A 516 -29.15 8.89 22.82
C ALA A 516 -27.74 9.50 22.90
N LEU A 517 -26.82 8.90 23.67
CA LEU A 517 -25.43 9.36 23.76
C LEU A 517 -24.71 9.27 22.41
N ILE A 518 -25.05 8.28 21.58
CA ILE A 518 -24.45 8.13 20.25
C ILE A 518 -24.85 9.31 19.36
N ALA A 519 -26.09 9.79 19.48
CA ALA A 519 -26.55 10.97 18.76
C ALA A 519 -25.81 12.23 19.24
N GLU A 520 -25.67 12.41 20.55
CA GLU A 520 -24.96 13.55 21.15
C GLU A 520 -23.49 13.60 20.72
N TRP A 521 -22.80 12.45 20.73
CA TRP A 521 -21.41 12.37 20.27
C TRP A 521 -21.26 12.60 18.77
N ALA A 522 -22.22 12.12 17.97
CA ALA A 522 -22.22 12.37 16.53
C ALA A 522 -22.42 13.86 16.22
N ASP A 523 -23.32 14.55 16.92
CA ASP A 523 -23.48 16.00 16.79
C ASP A 523 -22.22 16.74 17.20
N TYR A 524 -21.64 16.39 18.35
CA TYR A 524 -20.41 17.00 18.83
C TYR A 524 -19.26 16.83 17.83
N ALA A 525 -19.05 15.61 17.33
CA ALA A 525 -18.01 15.31 16.34
C ALA A 525 -18.25 16.09 15.04
N CYS A 526 -19.50 16.18 14.59
CA CYS A 526 -19.83 16.90 13.36
C CYS A 526 -19.62 18.41 13.52
N GLU A 527 -19.92 18.97 14.69
CA GLU A 527 -19.76 20.38 14.99
C GLU A 527 -18.27 20.78 15.14
N HIS A 528 -17.50 19.98 15.88
CA HIS A 528 -16.15 20.35 16.31
C HIS A 528 -15.02 19.65 15.56
N GLY A 529 -15.32 18.57 14.83
CA GLY A 529 -14.32 17.76 14.17
C GLY A 529 -13.62 18.49 13.02
N ALA A 530 -12.37 18.12 12.78
CA ALA A 530 -11.58 18.61 11.67
C ALA A 530 -12.27 18.29 10.33
N LYS A 531 -12.25 19.26 9.42
CA LYS A 531 -12.86 19.18 8.10
C LYS A 531 -11.85 19.69 7.08
N ASP A 532 -11.31 18.76 6.30
CA ASP A 532 -10.45 19.06 5.16
C ASP A 532 -11.22 18.83 3.87
N SER A 533 -11.24 19.84 3.01
CA SER A 533 -11.80 19.81 1.65
C SER A 533 -11.48 18.53 0.86
N LYS A 534 -10.27 17.98 0.98
CA LYS A 534 -9.87 16.76 0.24
C LYS A 534 -10.59 15.51 0.69
N HIS A 535 -10.98 15.44 1.96
CA HIS A 535 -11.55 14.26 2.60
C HIS A 535 -13.01 14.47 3.03
N MET A 536 -13.63 15.56 2.57
CA MET A 536 -15.03 15.89 2.91
C MET A 536 -16.01 14.82 2.44
N GLU A 537 -15.80 14.25 1.26
CA GLU A 537 -16.66 13.20 0.70
C GLU A 537 -16.60 11.92 1.55
N GLU A 538 -15.40 11.50 1.97
CA GLU A 538 -15.26 10.35 2.85
C GLU A 538 -15.94 10.56 4.21
N LEU A 539 -15.81 11.77 4.77
CA LEU A 539 -16.45 12.13 6.01
C LEU A 539 -17.98 12.17 5.87
N HIS A 540 -18.47 12.69 4.74
CA HIS A 540 -19.90 12.64 4.38
C HIS A 540 -20.40 11.20 4.34
N ASN A 541 -19.71 10.32 3.60
CA ASN A 541 -20.07 8.91 3.49
C ASN A 541 -20.08 8.20 4.86
N ALA A 542 -19.16 8.56 5.76
CA ALA A 542 -19.14 8.03 7.12
C ALA A 542 -20.39 8.45 7.93
N TYR A 543 -20.80 9.72 7.86
CA TYR A 543 -22.01 10.20 8.53
C TYR A 543 -23.30 9.67 7.91
N GLU A 544 -23.35 9.54 6.59
CA GLU A 544 -24.47 8.92 5.88
C GLU A 544 -24.62 7.44 6.28
N SER A 545 -23.50 6.71 6.35
CA SER A 545 -23.46 5.32 6.83
C SER A 545 -23.98 5.21 8.27
N LEU A 546 -23.56 6.11 9.17
CA LEU A 546 -24.06 6.17 10.55
C LEU A 546 -25.59 6.33 10.59
N LEU A 547 -26.14 7.31 9.86
CA LEU A 547 -27.58 7.55 9.81
C LEU A 547 -28.33 6.34 9.23
N THR A 548 -27.86 5.83 8.10
CA THR A 548 -28.48 4.70 7.38
C THR A 548 -28.50 3.43 8.23
N ARG A 549 -27.40 3.11 8.91
CA ARG A 549 -27.33 1.95 9.82
C ARG A 549 -28.31 2.11 11.00
N SER A 550 -28.42 3.32 11.56
CA SER A 550 -29.38 3.58 12.64
C SER A 550 -30.85 3.46 12.21
N GLU A 551 -31.15 3.78 10.95
CA GLU A 551 -32.51 3.72 10.39
C GLU A 551 -32.92 2.29 10.02
N THR A 552 -31.96 1.46 9.60
CA THR A 552 -32.23 0.11 9.12
C THR A 552 -32.26 -0.93 10.24
N VAL A 553 -31.53 -0.71 11.34
CA VAL A 553 -31.48 -1.68 12.44
C VAL A 553 -32.82 -1.80 13.17
N GLN A 554 -33.30 -3.04 13.33
CA GLN A 554 -34.60 -3.35 13.95
C GLN A 554 -35.74 -2.45 13.44
N GLU A 555 -35.85 -2.28 12.13
CA GLU A 555 -36.93 -1.47 11.51
C GLU A 555 -36.98 -0.02 12.04
N GLY A 556 -35.83 0.53 12.46
CA GLY A 556 -35.71 1.91 12.94
C GLY A 556 -36.02 2.11 14.41
N GLN A 557 -36.15 1.05 15.21
CA GLN A 557 -36.41 1.16 16.65
C GLN A 557 -35.34 1.99 17.40
N PHE A 558 -34.09 1.95 16.94
CA PHE A 558 -32.95 2.67 17.53
C PHE A 558 -32.48 3.85 16.68
N ARG A 559 -33.35 4.36 15.81
CA ARG A 559 -33.01 5.48 14.92
C ARG A 559 -32.53 6.69 15.72
N ILE A 560 -31.39 7.25 15.31
CA ILE A 560 -30.89 8.52 15.83
C ILE A 560 -31.19 9.65 14.83
N ALA A 561 -31.29 10.88 15.36
CA ALA A 561 -31.59 12.06 14.56
C ALA A 561 -30.74 13.29 14.95
N PRO A 562 -29.40 13.17 15.02
CA PRO A 562 -28.51 14.28 15.35
C PRO A 562 -28.71 15.48 14.38
N PRO A 563 -29.15 16.67 14.84
CA PRO A 563 -29.49 17.79 13.96
C PRO A 563 -28.32 18.28 13.11
N THR A 564 -27.12 18.38 13.70
CA THR A 564 -25.92 18.90 13.02
C THR A 564 -25.50 17.94 11.91
N VAL A 565 -25.52 16.64 12.20
CA VAL A 565 -25.23 15.58 11.22
C VAL A 565 -26.24 15.58 10.07
N LYS A 566 -27.54 15.68 10.38
CA LYS A 566 -28.58 15.75 9.33
C LYS A 566 -28.41 16.96 8.42
N GLN A 567 -28.04 18.11 8.99
CA GLN A 567 -27.75 19.30 8.21
C GLN A 567 -26.51 19.11 7.34
N PHE A 568 -25.45 18.53 7.90
CA PHE A 568 -24.21 18.26 7.19
C PHE A 568 -24.41 17.36 5.96
N VAL A 569 -25.12 16.23 6.14
CA VAL A 569 -25.43 15.29 5.06
C VAL A 569 -26.38 15.92 4.03
N ARG A 570 -27.41 16.66 4.45
CA ARG A 570 -28.33 17.32 3.51
C ARG A 570 -27.70 18.46 2.70
N GLY A 571 -26.71 19.15 3.26
CA GLY A 571 -26.04 20.28 2.60
C GLY A 571 -25.00 19.89 1.54
N HIS A 572 -24.79 18.59 1.32
CA HIS A 572 -23.85 18.04 0.32
C HIS A 572 -24.57 17.27 -0.83
N LEU A 573 -25.91 17.32 -0.86
CA LEU A 573 -26.73 17.01 -2.04
C LEU A 573 -26.89 18.29 -2.88
#